data_AF-A0A930AMD6-F1
#
_entry.id   AF-A0A930AMD6-F1
#
_cell.length_a   1.000
_cell.length_b   1.000
_cell.length_c   1.000
_cell.angle_alpha   90.00
_cell.angle_beta   90.00
_cell.angle_gamma   90.00
#
_symmetry.space_group_name_H-M   'P 1'
#
loop_
_entity.id
_entity.type
_entity.pdbx_description
1 polymer ?
#
loop_
_entity_poly.entity_id
_entity_poly.type
_entity_poly.pdbx_seq_one_letter_code
_entity_poly.pdbx_strand_id
1 'polypeptide(L)'
;TSILIGTSAGLDPVMNRFFLEEKKGSILPRTAPELSADTYWYYKTAHTIDQTWSVRAAGIRQRHIDQAQSFNLWITNDYKMSQLLQLYVLAYDCGVKTIYYTRSKALDPEDCESCSA
;
A
#
# COMPACT_ATOMS: atom_id res chain seq x y z
N THR A 1 1.96 -10.76 -11.63
CA THR A 1 0.81 -10.95 -12.54
C THR A 1 0.10 -9.65 -12.83
N SER A 2 -0.16 -8.82 -11.82
CA SER A 2 -0.76 -7.47 -11.98
C SER A 2 -0.13 -6.65 -13.11
N ILE A 3 1.21 -6.64 -13.21
CA ILE A 3 1.93 -5.93 -14.29
C ILE A 3 1.52 -6.44 -15.69
N LEU A 4 1.32 -7.74 -15.87
CA LEU A 4 0.93 -8.31 -17.17
C LEU A 4 -0.51 -7.93 -17.55
N ILE A 5 -1.38 -7.74 -16.56
CA ILE A 5 -2.79 -7.41 -16.74
C ILE A 5 -3.02 -5.89 -16.75
N GLY A 6 -2.03 -5.10 -16.31
CA GLY A 6 -2.15 -3.65 -16.20
C GLY A 6 -3.00 -3.20 -15.02
N THR A 7 -2.94 -3.90 -13.88
CA THR A 7 -3.71 -3.54 -12.66
C THR A 7 -2.80 -3.15 -11.50
N SER A 8 -3.37 -2.54 -10.46
CA SER A 8 -2.71 -2.45 -9.16
C SER A 8 -2.54 -3.84 -8.55
N ALA A 9 -1.64 -3.95 -7.57
CA ALA A 9 -1.35 -5.21 -6.90
C ALA A 9 -2.33 -5.47 -5.75
N GLY A 10 -3.18 -6.48 -5.90
CA GLY A 10 -4.11 -6.87 -4.84
C GLY A 10 -5.14 -5.80 -4.52
N LEU A 11 -5.41 -5.59 -3.23
CA LEU A 11 -6.41 -4.65 -2.71
C LEU A 11 -5.81 -3.52 -1.89
N ASP A 12 -4.48 -3.52 -1.76
CA ASP A 12 -3.77 -2.47 -1.04
C ASP A 12 -3.65 -1.21 -1.92
N PRO A 13 -3.49 -0.04 -1.30
CA PRO A 13 -3.16 1.16 -2.04
C PRO A 13 -1.87 0.99 -2.85
N VAL A 14 -1.73 1.76 -3.93
CA VAL A 14 -0.51 1.74 -4.73
C VAL A 14 0.70 2.13 -3.87
N MET A 15 1.77 1.35 -3.97
CA MET A 15 2.99 1.63 -3.21
C MET A 15 3.53 2.99 -3.59
N ASN A 16 3.88 3.19 -4.87
CA ASN A 16 4.30 4.46 -5.46
C ASN A 16 3.60 4.64 -6.82
N ARG A 17 3.44 5.89 -7.28
CA ARG A 17 2.88 6.20 -8.61
C ARG A 17 3.84 5.83 -9.74
N PHE A 18 5.13 6.03 -9.49
CA PHE A 18 6.24 5.71 -10.39
C PHE A 18 7.25 4.88 -9.59
N PHE A 19 7.75 3.80 -10.17
CA PHE A 19 8.80 2.99 -9.56
C PHE A 19 9.67 2.32 -10.63
N LEU A 20 10.93 2.09 -10.31
CA LEU A 20 11.88 1.39 -11.16
C LEU A 20 11.96 -0.07 -10.71
N GLU A 21 11.71 -1.01 -11.64
CA GLU A 21 11.84 -2.43 -11.39
C GLU A 21 13.11 -2.96 -12.06
N GLU A 22 14.05 -3.48 -11.26
CA GLU A 22 15.25 -4.13 -11.79
C GLU A 22 14.96 -5.61 -12.12
N LYS A 23 15.18 -6.00 -13.37
CA LYS A 23 15.07 -7.40 -13.82
C LYS A 23 16.28 -7.75 -14.68
N LYS A 24 17.06 -8.74 -14.23
CA LYS A 24 18.18 -9.35 -14.97
C LYS A 24 19.10 -8.31 -15.65
N GLY A 25 19.51 -7.27 -14.91
CA GLY A 25 20.41 -6.22 -15.40
C GLY A 25 19.74 -5.14 -16.26
N SER A 26 18.41 -5.14 -16.39
CA SER A 26 17.64 -4.06 -17.01
C SER A 26 16.79 -3.36 -15.96
N ILE A 27 16.80 -2.02 -15.98
CA ILE A 27 15.91 -1.20 -15.15
C ILE A 27 14.69 -0.82 -15.98
N LEU A 28 13.51 -1.21 -15.53
CA LEU A 28 12.26 -0.94 -16.22
C LEU A 28 11.43 0.08 -15.44
N PRO A 29 11.15 1.27 -15.99
CA PRO A 29 10.25 2.20 -15.36
C PRO A 29 8.82 1.65 -15.42
N ARG A 30 8.11 1.78 -14.30
CA ARG A 30 6.72 1.35 -14.12
C ARG A 30 5.92 2.48 -13.51
N THR A 31 4.66 2.55 -13.91
CA THR A 31 3.70 3.53 -13.41
C THR A 31 2.46 2.81 -12.91
N ALA A 32 1.69 3.47 -12.04
CA ALA A 32 0.34 3.05 -11.74
C ALA A 32 -0.49 2.92 -13.04
N PRO A 33 -1.43 1.96 -13.12
CA PRO A 33 -2.31 1.81 -14.27
C PRO A 33 -3.08 3.10 -14.57
N GLU A 34 -3.24 3.44 -15.85
CA GLU A 34 -4.06 4.59 -16.30
C GLU A 34 -3.71 5.92 -15.60
N LEU A 35 -2.45 6.09 -15.20
CA LEU A 35 -1.97 7.31 -14.59
C LEU A 35 -1.88 8.43 -15.64
N SER A 36 -2.63 9.51 -15.42
CA SER A 36 -2.66 10.72 -16.23
C SER A 36 -2.67 11.96 -15.34
N ALA A 37 -2.58 13.15 -15.93
CA ALA A 37 -2.69 14.40 -15.19
C ALA A 37 -4.03 14.51 -14.43
N ASP A 38 -5.11 14.00 -15.02
CA ASP A 38 -6.45 14.04 -14.42
C ASP A 38 -6.61 13.02 -13.29
N THR A 39 -5.92 11.86 -13.36
CA THR A 39 -6.05 10.77 -12.37
C THR A 39 -4.95 10.78 -11.31
N TYR A 40 -3.95 11.64 -11.44
CA TYR A 40 -2.76 11.70 -10.59
C TYR A 40 -3.08 11.71 -9.08
N TRP A 41 -4.07 12.51 -8.69
CA TRP A 41 -4.44 12.72 -7.29
C TRP A 41 -5.24 11.58 -6.66
N TYR A 42 -5.81 10.69 -7.47
CA TYR A 42 -6.50 9.49 -6.98
C TYR A 42 -5.52 8.44 -6.47
N TYR A 43 -4.31 8.40 -7.02
CA TYR A 43 -3.26 7.48 -6.64
C TYR A 43 -2.47 8.01 -5.44
N LYS A 44 -3.04 7.89 -4.24
CA LYS A 44 -2.32 8.19 -2.99
C LYS A 44 -1.36 7.05 -2.64
N THR A 45 -0.10 7.40 -2.40
CA THR A 45 0.99 6.51 -1.98
C THR A 45 0.63 5.80 -0.67
N ALA A 46 0.85 4.49 -0.58
CA ALA A 46 0.37 3.67 0.54
C ALA A 46 0.82 4.16 1.92
N HIS A 47 2.05 4.67 2.03
CA HIS A 47 2.62 5.21 3.27
C HIS A 47 2.01 6.56 3.72
N THR A 48 1.29 7.26 2.83
CA THR A 48 0.65 8.56 3.14
C THR A 48 -0.79 8.39 3.62
N ILE A 49 -1.35 7.19 3.47
CA ILE A 49 -2.73 6.89 3.86
C ILE A 49 -2.76 6.54 5.35
N ASP A 50 -3.70 7.13 6.07
CA ASP A 50 -4.05 6.69 7.41
C ASP A 50 -4.52 5.23 7.36
N GLN A 51 -3.70 4.35 7.95
CA GLN A 51 -3.89 2.91 7.88
C GLN A 51 -5.16 2.43 8.59
N THR A 52 -5.79 3.25 9.44
CA THR A 52 -7.09 2.90 10.04
C THR A 52 -8.16 2.70 8.97
N TRP A 53 -8.12 3.46 7.87
CA TRP A 53 -9.02 3.29 6.73
C TRP A 53 -8.78 1.96 6.01
N SER A 54 -7.52 1.62 5.79
CA SER A 54 -7.12 0.36 5.16
C SER A 54 -7.60 -0.85 5.97
N VAL A 55 -7.44 -0.80 7.30
CA VAL A 55 -7.91 -1.84 8.23
C VAL A 55 -9.44 -1.98 8.19
N ARG A 56 -10.18 -0.88 8.29
CA ARG A 56 -11.65 -0.90 8.25
C ARG A 56 -12.17 -1.43 6.91
N ALA A 57 -11.56 -1.03 5.80
CA ALA A 57 -11.90 -1.53 4.48
C ALA A 57 -11.64 -3.04 4.35
N ALA A 58 -10.51 -3.52 4.90
CA ALA A 58 -10.21 -4.94 4.96
C ALA A 58 -11.26 -5.72 5.76
N GLY A 59 -11.67 -5.21 6.94
CA GLY A 59 -12.72 -5.81 7.76
C GLY A 59 -14.07 -5.91 7.05
N ILE A 60 -14.50 -4.85 6.37
CA ILE A 60 -15.75 -4.84 5.58
C ILE A 60 -15.72 -5.94 4.51
N ARG A 61 -14.62 -6.04 3.75
CA ARG A 61 -14.45 -7.07 2.71
C ARG A 61 -14.39 -8.47 3.31
N GLN A 62 -13.77 -8.63 4.47
CA GLN A 62 -13.54 -9.93 5.11
C GLN A 62 -14.85 -10.66 5.42
N ARG A 63 -15.97 -9.94 5.63
CA ARG A 63 -17.32 -10.52 5.78
C ARG A 63 -17.79 -11.31 4.56
N HIS A 64 -17.25 -11.00 3.39
CA HIS A 64 -17.62 -11.61 2.11
C HIS A 64 -16.53 -12.57 1.59
N ILE A 65 -15.48 -12.82 2.39
CA ILE A 65 -14.38 -13.73 2.07
C ILE A 65 -14.40 -14.88 3.09
N ASP A 66 -14.69 -16.08 2.61
CA ASP A 66 -14.76 -17.31 3.39
C ASP A 66 -13.40 -17.68 4.02
N GLN A 67 -12.32 -17.52 3.25
CA GLN A 67 -10.93 -17.66 3.69
C GLN A 67 -10.38 -16.33 4.22
N ALA A 68 -9.21 -15.88 3.77
CA ALA A 68 -8.57 -14.64 4.20
C ALA A 68 -8.09 -13.81 3.00
N GLN A 69 -7.68 -12.57 3.27
CA GLN A 69 -7.05 -11.70 2.29
C GLN A 69 -5.63 -11.34 2.76
N SER A 70 -4.69 -11.26 1.82
CA SER A 70 -3.37 -10.71 2.10
C SER A 70 -3.49 -9.20 2.27
N PHE A 71 -3.29 -8.73 3.50
CA PHE A 71 -3.38 -7.31 3.86
C PHE A 71 -2.05 -6.83 4.44
N ASN A 72 -1.46 -5.78 3.87
CA ASN A 72 -0.24 -5.18 4.42
C ASN A 72 -0.56 -3.91 5.19
N LEU A 73 0.14 -3.70 6.31
CA LEU A 73 0.21 -2.41 6.97
C LEU A 73 1.37 -1.61 6.39
N TRP A 74 1.12 -0.37 5.98
CA TRP A 74 2.14 0.53 5.45
C TRP A 74 2.43 1.62 6.48
N ILE A 75 3.60 1.55 7.10
CA ILE A 75 3.99 2.46 8.20
C ILE A 75 5.22 3.29 7.81
N THR A 76 5.30 4.49 8.36
CA THR A 76 6.50 5.34 8.27
C THR A 76 7.37 5.16 9.51
N ASN A 77 8.59 5.70 9.47
CA ASN A 77 9.50 5.69 10.61
C ASN A 77 9.00 6.53 11.80
N ASP A 78 7.99 7.37 11.58
CA ASP A 78 7.37 8.19 12.63
C ASP A 78 6.37 7.41 13.50
N TYR A 79 6.00 6.19 13.10
CA TYR A 79 5.11 5.35 13.88
C TYR A 79 5.76 4.93 15.20
N LYS A 80 5.10 5.26 16.30
CA LYS A 80 5.40 4.63 17.59
C LYS A 80 4.87 3.20 17.61
N MET A 81 5.55 2.31 18.31
CA MET A 81 5.08 0.93 18.45
C MET A 81 3.70 0.82 19.11
N SER A 82 3.33 1.80 19.96
CA SER A 82 1.97 1.88 20.51
C SER A 82 0.91 2.16 19.44
N GLN A 83 1.21 3.00 18.44
CA GLN A 83 0.30 3.27 17.32
C GLN A 83 0.18 2.05 16.41
N LEU A 84 1.30 1.36 16.16
CA LEU A 84 1.27 0.10 15.41
C LEU A 84 0.41 -0.95 16.14
N LEU A 85 0.58 -1.11 17.45
CA LEU A 85 -0.24 -2.01 18.26
C LEU A 85 -1.74 -1.65 18.16
N GLN A 86 -2.10 -0.36 18.18
CA GLN A 86 -3.48 0.08 18.00
C GLN A 86 -4.05 -0.34 16.64
N LEU A 87 -3.25 -0.37 15.56
CA LEU A 87 -3.69 -0.89 14.27
C LEU A 87 -3.95 -2.39 14.31
N TYR A 88 -3.12 -3.18 15.00
CA TYR A 88 -3.35 -4.62 15.19
C TYR A 88 -4.63 -4.89 15.99
N VAL A 89 -4.86 -4.15 17.07
CA VAL A 89 -6.09 -4.26 17.88
C VAL A 89 -7.31 -3.87 17.04
N LEU A 90 -7.23 -2.76 16.29
CA LEU A 90 -8.31 -2.35 15.40
C LEU A 90 -8.60 -3.41 14.32
N ALA A 91 -7.57 -4.08 13.79
CA ALA A 91 -7.73 -5.13 12.80
C ALA A 91 -8.48 -6.34 13.38
N TYR A 92 -8.15 -6.73 14.61
CA TYR A 92 -8.90 -7.75 15.35
C TYR A 92 -10.36 -7.33 15.56
N ASP A 93 -10.61 -6.11 16.05
CA ASP A 93 -11.96 -5.59 16.30
C ASP A 93 -12.80 -5.50 15.00
N CYS A 94 -12.16 -5.18 13.88
CA CYS A 94 -12.81 -5.13 12.56
C CYS A 94 -13.01 -6.52 11.93
N GLY A 95 -12.55 -7.61 12.56
CA GLY A 95 -12.68 -8.97 12.06
C GLY A 95 -11.73 -9.32 10.92
N VAL A 96 -10.61 -8.61 10.77
CA VAL A 96 -9.55 -8.96 9.81
C VAL A 96 -8.86 -10.24 10.27
N LYS A 97 -8.85 -11.27 9.42
CA LYS A 97 -8.35 -12.60 9.81
C LYS A 97 -6.82 -12.69 9.86
N THR A 98 -6.13 -12.01 8.94
CA THR A 98 -4.67 -12.10 8.81
C THR A 98 -4.07 -10.76 8.37
N ILE A 99 -2.89 -10.44 8.88
CA ILE A 99 -2.01 -9.38 8.36
C ILE A 99 -0.79 -10.08 7.77
N TYR A 100 -0.41 -9.69 6.55
CA TYR A 100 0.68 -10.30 5.81
C TYR A 100 2.04 -9.72 6.22
N TYR A 101 2.30 -8.44 5.88
CA TYR A 101 3.49 -7.74 6.33
C TYR A 101 3.16 -6.38 6.92
N THR A 102 4.04 -5.95 7.83
CA THR A 102 4.17 -4.56 8.22
C THR A 102 5.35 -3.98 7.45
N ARG A 103 5.05 -3.18 6.44
CA ARG A 103 6.01 -2.58 5.53
C ARG A 103 6.37 -1.18 6.03
N SER A 104 7.62 -1.02 6.43
CA SER A 104 8.20 0.28 6.76
C SER A 104 8.75 0.97 5.51
N LYS A 105 8.57 2.28 5.40
CA LYS A 105 9.26 3.06 4.37
C LYS A 105 10.77 3.04 4.61
N ALA A 106 11.55 2.60 3.63
CA ALA A 106 13.00 2.72 3.66
C ALA A 106 13.40 4.21 3.73
N LEU A 107 14.53 4.50 4.38
CA LEU A 107 15.15 5.82 4.39
C LEU A 107 15.78 6.09 3.02
N ASP A 108 14.95 6.36 2.02
CA ASP A 108 15.43 7.03 0.81
C ASP A 108 15.53 8.54 1.10
N PRO A 109 16.52 9.26 0.53
CA PRO A 109 16.64 10.70 0.68
C PRO A 109 15.31 11.40 0.33
N GLU A 110 15.05 12.56 0.94
CA GLU A 110 13.82 13.35 0.78
C GLU A 110 13.59 13.83 -0.66
N ASP A 111 13.27 12.91 -1.57
CA ASP A 111 12.71 13.24 -2.86
C ASP A 111 11.21 13.48 -2.67
N CYS A 112 10.78 14.72 -2.87
CA CYS A 112 9.36 15.04 -2.94
C CYS A 112 8.77 14.28 -4.15
N GLU A 113 8.09 13.14 -3.95
CA GLU A 113 7.48 12.35 -5.04
C GLU A 113 6.54 13.16 -5.95
N SER A 114 5.98 14.27 -5.45
CA SER A 114 5.12 15.16 -6.25
C SER A 114 5.90 16.23 -7.03
N CYS A 115 7.17 16.45 -6.68
CA CYS A 115 8.05 17.46 -7.26
C CYS A 115 9.20 16.85 -8.07
N SER A 116 9.59 15.60 -7.78
CA SER A 116 10.58 14.81 -8.49
C SER A 116 9.88 14.07 -9.63
N ALA A 117 9.83 14.70 -10.81
CA ALA A 117 9.38 14.10 -12.06
C ALA A 117 10.58 13.89 -12.99
#